data_AF-A0A932S8M8-F1
#
_entry.id   AF-A0A932S8M8-F1
#
_cell.length_a   1.000
_cell.length_b   1.000
_cell.length_c   1.000
_cell.angle_alpha   90.00
_cell.angle_beta   90.00
_cell.angle_gamma   90.00
#
_symmetry.space_group_name_H-M   'P 1'
#
loop_
_entity.id
_entity.type
_entity.pdbx_description
1 polymer ?
#
loop_
_entity_poly.entity_id
_entity_poly.type
_entity_poly.pdbx_seq_one_letter_code
_entity_poly.pdbx_strand_id
1 'polypeptide(L)'
;MTTPSWVSSQKSHIWIFNIGRGLCVFIRTALNQGIMYDFGNSEDFKPSDFLKQNIIPYLDKYKNCRVAQTVISHPHADHIANISCLIEPDKEKSPFYSTLHTCPHDKIKGSAKPEAIDWGRIKNPKGSESNLETYKSIYEGRNLPLQTICYESLKSIPNLEYGLYYVRPPVVNEIYPDNDHVKKLQADGKNIRVCYS
;
A
#
# COMPACT_ATOMS: atom_id res chain seq x y z
N MET A 1 6.89 -14.49 26.64
CA MET A 1 5.79 -14.47 25.65
C MET A 1 5.89 -15.72 24.82
N THR A 2 4.78 -16.43 24.59
CA THR A 2 4.72 -17.59 23.70
C THR A 2 4.75 -17.13 22.25
N THR A 3 5.64 -17.71 21.44
CA THR A 3 5.69 -17.44 20.00
C THR A 3 4.36 -17.87 19.35
N PRO A 4 3.69 -17.00 18.58
CA PRO A 4 2.46 -17.38 17.89
C PRO A 4 2.67 -18.56 16.93
N SER A 5 1.71 -19.47 16.85
CA SER A 5 1.81 -20.68 16.02
C SER A 5 1.98 -20.40 14.52
N TRP A 6 1.51 -19.24 14.04
CA TRP A 6 1.65 -18.84 12.64
C TRP A 6 3.10 -18.54 12.24
N VAL A 7 3.97 -18.17 13.19
CA VAL A 7 5.37 -17.77 12.94
C VAL A 7 6.17 -18.91 12.30
N SER A 8 5.98 -20.14 12.79
CA SER A 8 6.66 -21.34 12.29
C SER A 8 5.92 -22.03 11.14
N SER A 9 4.72 -21.57 10.80
CA SER A 9 3.93 -22.18 9.73
C SER A 9 4.51 -21.83 8.34
N GLN A 10 4.26 -22.69 7.36
CA GLN A 10 4.55 -22.42 5.94
C GLN A 10 3.36 -21.78 5.21
N LYS A 11 2.32 -21.37 5.94
CA LYS A 11 1.12 -20.76 5.34
C LYS A 11 1.28 -19.25 5.22
N SER A 12 0.82 -18.68 4.12
CA SER A 12 0.63 -17.23 4.06
C SER A 12 -0.54 -16.83 4.97
N HIS A 13 -0.38 -15.72 5.66
CA HIS A 13 -1.41 -15.15 6.53
C HIS A 13 -1.71 -13.73 6.05
N ILE A 14 -2.99 -13.38 6.00
CA ILE A 14 -3.46 -12.08 5.55
C ILE A 14 -4.30 -11.50 6.67
N TRP A 15 -3.92 -10.33 7.14
CA TRP A 15 -4.70 -9.54 8.10
C TRP A 15 -5.30 -8.35 7.35
N ILE A 16 -6.63 -8.33 7.29
CA ILE A 16 -7.41 -7.21 6.76
C ILE A 16 -7.95 -6.47 7.98
N PHE A 17 -7.50 -5.24 8.18
CA PHE A 17 -7.84 -4.48 9.37
C PHE A 17 -9.16 -3.74 9.19
N ASN A 18 -10.05 -3.85 10.18
CA ASN A 18 -11.25 -3.03 10.22
C ASN A 18 -10.88 -1.62 10.70
N ILE A 19 -10.84 -0.68 9.77
CA ILE A 19 -10.51 0.73 10.01
C ILE A 19 -11.63 1.68 9.56
N GLY A 20 -12.81 1.13 9.24
CA GLY A 20 -13.90 1.89 8.65
C GLY A 20 -13.62 2.26 7.18
N ARG A 21 -13.10 3.46 6.95
CA ARG A 21 -12.85 4.00 5.59
C ARG A 21 -11.39 3.82 5.17
N GLY A 22 -11.18 3.48 3.90
CA GLY A 22 -9.86 3.23 3.33
C GLY A 22 -9.47 1.76 3.37
N LEU A 23 -8.17 1.47 3.34
CA LEU A 23 -7.65 0.11 3.39
C LEU A 23 -6.35 0.03 4.18
N CYS A 24 -6.18 -1.07 4.90
CA CYS A 24 -4.89 -1.48 5.45
C CYS A 24 -4.88 -3.00 5.52
N VAL A 25 -3.93 -3.63 4.82
CA VAL A 25 -3.76 -5.07 4.79
C VAL A 25 -2.29 -5.39 5.06
N PHE A 26 -2.06 -6.38 5.91
CA PHE A 26 -0.73 -6.95 6.09
C PHE A 26 -0.74 -8.40 5.62
N ILE A 27 0.26 -8.77 4.83
CA ILE A 27 0.44 -10.12 4.31
C ILE A 27 1.76 -10.63 4.84
N ARG A 28 1.73 -11.73 5.59
CA ARG A 28 2.91 -12.53 5.89
C ARG A 28 2.98 -13.66 4.88
N THR A 29 4.07 -13.74 4.13
CA THR A 29 4.27 -14.79 3.13
C THR A 29 4.65 -16.12 3.79
N ALA A 30 4.60 -17.21 3.02
CA ALA A 30 5.08 -18.53 3.47
C ALA A 30 6.56 -18.53 3.91
N LEU A 31 7.37 -17.58 3.43
CA LEU A 31 8.75 -17.35 3.86
C LEU A 31 8.88 -16.49 5.13
N ASN A 32 7.78 -16.19 5.81
CA ASN A 32 7.76 -15.34 6.99
C ASN A 32 8.22 -13.89 6.75
N GLN A 33 8.04 -13.39 5.52
CA GLN A 33 8.36 -12.01 5.14
C GLN A 33 7.08 -11.17 5.07
N GLY A 34 7.17 -9.89 5.41
CA GLY A 34 6.03 -8.98 5.40
C GLY A 34 5.82 -8.28 4.06
N ILE A 35 4.57 -8.16 3.64
CA ILE A 35 4.12 -7.22 2.61
C ILE A 35 3.04 -6.34 3.23
N MET A 36 3.24 -5.02 3.18
CA MET A 36 2.25 -4.05 3.62
C MET A 36 1.46 -3.56 2.41
N TYR A 37 0.14 -3.43 2.53
CA TYR A 37 -0.73 -2.89 1.50
C TYR A 37 -1.63 -1.79 2.09
N ASP A 38 -1.41 -0.55 1.66
CA ASP A 38 -1.98 0.69 2.21
C ASP A 38 -1.72 0.90 3.71
N PHE A 39 -2.04 2.10 4.20
CA PHE A 39 -1.75 2.60 5.55
C PHE A 39 -2.95 3.34 6.14
N GLY A 40 -4.17 2.93 5.79
CA GLY A 40 -5.37 3.46 6.41
C GLY A 40 -5.40 3.18 7.92
N ASN A 41 -6.04 4.07 8.65
CA ASN A 41 -6.31 3.91 10.07
C ASN A 41 -7.69 4.50 10.41
N SER A 42 -8.14 4.21 11.62
CA SER A 42 -9.29 4.87 12.22
C SER A 42 -8.83 5.77 13.37
N GLU A 43 -9.75 6.57 13.92
CA GLU A 43 -9.46 7.40 15.10
C GLU A 43 -9.01 6.55 16.29
N ASP A 44 -9.66 5.40 16.50
CA ASP A 44 -9.44 4.54 17.67
C ASP A 44 -8.43 3.40 17.44
N PHE A 45 -8.07 3.12 16.19
CA PHE A 45 -7.23 1.98 15.86
C PHE A 45 -6.25 2.28 14.72
N LYS A 46 -4.96 2.09 15.02
CA LYS A 46 -3.84 2.17 14.08
C LYS A 46 -3.28 0.76 13.83
N PRO A 47 -3.49 0.18 12.64
CA PRO A 47 -2.92 -1.12 12.30
C PRO A 47 -1.41 -1.20 12.46
N SER A 48 -0.68 -0.11 12.23
CA SER A 48 0.76 -0.03 12.43
C SER A 48 1.17 -0.29 13.89
N ASP A 49 0.45 0.25 14.87
CA ASP A 49 0.77 0.00 16.28
C ASP A 49 0.57 -1.49 16.62
N PHE A 50 -0.53 -2.07 16.16
CA PHE A 50 -0.79 -3.51 16.32
C PHE A 50 0.32 -4.35 15.66
N LEU A 51 0.67 -4.05 14.41
CA LEU A 51 1.68 -4.77 13.63
C LEU A 51 3.06 -4.69 14.28
N LYS A 52 3.46 -3.50 14.72
CA LYS A 52 4.76 -3.24 15.37
C LYS A 52 4.93 -4.05 16.65
N GLN A 53 3.84 -4.28 17.38
CA GLN A 53 3.87 -5.02 18.64
C GLN A 53 3.70 -6.54 18.46
N ASN A 54 2.83 -6.96 17.55
CA ASN A 54 2.33 -8.34 17.53
C ASN A 54 2.81 -9.18 16.35
N ILE A 55 3.26 -8.56 15.25
CA ILE A 55 3.57 -9.28 14.01
C ILE A 55 5.00 -9.05 13.56
N ILE A 56 5.39 -7.78 13.32
CA ILE A 56 6.71 -7.42 12.77
C ILE A 56 7.87 -8.02 13.56
N PRO A 57 7.87 -8.03 14.91
CA PRO A 57 8.99 -8.59 15.68
C PRO A 57 9.31 -10.06 15.36
N TYR A 58 8.33 -10.81 14.86
CA TYR A 58 8.44 -12.24 14.56
C TYR A 58 8.72 -12.56 13.08
N LEU A 59 8.82 -11.54 12.22
CA LEU A 59 9.12 -11.73 10.81
C LEU A 59 10.61 -12.01 10.58
N ASP A 60 10.88 -12.81 9.55
CA ASP A 60 12.22 -12.96 9.03
C ASP A 60 12.60 -11.69 8.25
N LYS A 61 13.88 -11.34 8.28
CA LYS A 61 14.37 -10.22 7.46
C LYS A 61 14.45 -10.65 5.99
N TYR A 62 13.92 -9.82 5.11
CA TYR A 62 14.24 -9.81 3.69
C TYR A 62 15.29 -8.71 3.46
N LYS A 63 16.50 -9.12 3.06
CA LYS A 63 17.69 -8.26 3.09
C LYS A 63 17.84 -7.64 4.49
N ASN A 64 17.70 -6.33 4.62
CA ASN A 64 17.81 -5.62 5.89
C ASN A 64 16.46 -5.24 6.52
N CYS A 65 15.33 -5.50 5.85
CA CYS A 65 14.00 -5.05 6.25
C CYS A 65 13.12 -6.22 6.69
N ARG A 66 12.24 -6.03 7.68
CA ARG A 66 11.24 -7.04 8.09
C ARG A 66 10.00 -7.02 7.21
N VAL A 67 9.62 -5.84 6.74
CA VAL A 67 8.68 -5.65 5.65
C VAL A 67 9.48 -5.66 4.35
N ALA A 68 9.27 -6.67 3.52
CA ALA A 68 9.99 -6.84 2.26
C ALA A 68 9.49 -5.85 1.20
N GLN A 69 8.17 -5.68 1.12
CA GLN A 69 7.51 -4.80 0.15
C GLN A 69 6.40 -4.00 0.78
N THR A 70 6.28 -2.75 0.36
CA THR A 70 5.13 -1.91 0.60
C THR A 70 4.42 -1.67 -0.72
N VAL A 71 3.10 -1.86 -0.74
CA VAL A 71 2.22 -1.51 -1.85
C VAL A 71 1.28 -0.42 -1.37
N ILE A 72 1.17 0.67 -2.12
CA ILE A 72 0.16 1.71 -1.88
C ILE A 72 -0.69 1.76 -3.13
N SER A 73 -1.99 1.54 -2.97
CA SER A 73 -2.94 1.44 -4.07
C SER A 73 -3.09 2.77 -4.81
N HIS A 74 -3.24 3.88 -4.08
CA HIS A 74 -3.39 5.24 -4.60
C HIS A 74 -3.28 6.29 -3.47
N PRO A 75 -3.03 7.59 -3.78
CA PRO A 75 -2.67 8.59 -2.78
C PRO A 75 -3.87 9.30 -2.13
N HIS A 76 -5.00 8.62 -1.91
CA HIS A 76 -6.10 9.21 -1.12
C HIS A 76 -5.81 9.14 0.39
N ALA A 77 -6.26 10.17 1.12
CA ALA A 77 -5.94 10.36 2.53
C ALA A 77 -6.30 9.16 3.43
N ASP A 78 -7.39 8.47 3.14
CA ASP A 78 -7.85 7.27 3.85
C ASP A 78 -7.00 6.02 3.57
N HIS A 79 -6.19 6.01 2.52
CA HIS A 79 -5.23 4.94 2.21
C HIS A 79 -3.81 5.24 2.70
N ILE A 80 -3.47 6.51 2.93
CA ILE A 80 -2.13 6.93 3.37
C ILE A 80 -2.15 7.57 4.77
N ALA A 81 -3.22 7.39 5.53
CA ALA A 81 -3.47 8.09 6.79
C ALA A 81 -2.34 7.91 7.83
N ASN A 82 -1.65 6.77 7.80
CA ASN A 82 -0.51 6.47 8.67
C ASN A 82 0.80 6.21 7.93
N ILE A 83 0.95 6.74 6.71
CA ILE A 83 2.14 6.49 5.87
C ILE A 83 3.46 6.96 6.51
N SER A 84 3.42 7.91 7.45
CA SER A 84 4.60 8.40 8.15
C SER A 84 5.34 7.30 8.93
N CYS A 85 4.65 6.20 9.29
CA CYS A 85 5.28 5.05 9.94
C CYS A 85 6.40 4.42 9.09
N LEU A 86 6.43 4.65 7.78
CA LEU A 86 7.50 4.20 6.88
C LEU A 86 8.81 4.95 7.08
N ILE A 87 8.76 6.21 7.51
CA ILE A 87 9.92 7.10 7.60
C ILE A 87 10.27 7.46 9.05
N GLU A 88 9.37 7.20 10.00
CA GLU A 88 9.58 7.47 11.43
C GLU A 88 10.10 6.23 12.19
N PRO A 89 10.98 6.42 13.20
CA PRO A 89 11.59 7.68 13.61
C PRO A 89 12.69 8.17 12.65
N ASP A 90 13.28 7.26 11.87
CA ASP A 90 14.15 7.53 10.73
C ASP A 90 13.90 6.39 9.71
N LYS A 91 14.06 6.65 8.39
CA LYS A 91 13.82 5.64 7.33
C LYS A 91 14.50 4.30 7.63
N GLU A 92 15.78 4.31 7.98
CA GLU A 92 16.57 3.09 8.23
C GLU A 92 16.18 2.36 9.53
N LYS A 93 15.54 3.06 10.46
CA LYS A 93 15.16 2.51 11.78
C LYS A 93 13.67 2.16 11.85
N SER A 94 12.87 2.61 10.89
CA SER A 94 11.46 2.30 10.84
C SER A 94 11.27 0.78 10.70
N PRO A 95 10.41 0.17 11.53
CA PRO A 95 10.06 -1.25 11.39
C PRO A 95 9.25 -1.54 10.12
N PHE A 96 8.68 -0.50 9.50
CA PHE A 96 7.85 -0.59 8.29
C PHE A 96 8.62 -0.24 7.02
N TYR A 97 9.79 0.39 7.12
CA TYR A 97 10.60 0.68 5.94
C TYR A 97 10.90 -0.63 5.20
N SER A 98 10.66 -0.59 3.89
CA SER A 98 10.71 -1.76 3.04
C SER A 98 11.76 -1.61 1.95
N THR A 99 12.31 -2.74 1.51
CA THR A 99 13.28 -2.73 0.41
C THR A 99 12.65 -2.26 -0.89
N LEU A 100 11.37 -2.57 -1.11
CA LEU A 100 10.65 -2.23 -2.32
C LEU A 100 9.36 -1.49 -1.99
N HIS A 101 9.17 -0.33 -2.62
CA HIS A 101 7.91 0.43 -2.56
C HIS A 101 7.24 0.41 -3.93
N THR A 102 5.96 0.08 -3.95
CA THR A 102 5.14 -0.07 -5.13
C THR A 102 3.90 0.80 -5.00
N CYS A 103 3.83 1.87 -5.78
CA CYS A 103 2.71 2.80 -5.72
C CYS A 103 2.52 3.47 -7.09
N PRO A 104 1.33 4.01 -7.42
CA PRO A 104 1.14 4.84 -8.60
C PRO A 104 2.17 5.97 -8.71
N HIS A 105 2.45 6.43 -9.93
CA HIS A 105 3.61 7.28 -10.23
C HIS A 105 3.21 8.55 -10.99
N ASP A 106 4.00 9.62 -10.98
CA ASP A 106 3.74 10.84 -11.78
C ASP A 106 4.75 11.07 -12.92
N LYS A 107 5.57 10.06 -13.24
CA LYS A 107 6.50 10.09 -14.37
C LYS A 107 5.79 10.31 -15.71
N ILE A 108 5.95 11.51 -16.26
CA ILE A 108 5.34 11.98 -17.51
C ILE A 108 6.15 11.70 -18.79
N LYS A 109 7.31 11.02 -18.69
CA LYS A 109 8.21 10.77 -19.83
C LYS A 109 8.05 9.36 -20.40
N GLY A 110 8.11 9.24 -21.73
CA GLY A 110 8.15 7.95 -22.43
C GLY A 110 6.89 7.10 -22.26
N SER A 111 7.06 5.78 -22.19
CA SER A 111 5.98 4.79 -22.03
C SER A 111 5.26 4.86 -20.68
N ALA A 112 5.78 5.63 -19.72
CA ALA A 112 5.17 5.81 -18.40
C ALA A 112 3.99 6.80 -18.43
N LYS A 113 3.98 7.76 -19.36
CA LYS A 113 2.97 8.85 -19.40
C LYS A 113 1.51 8.39 -19.24
N PRO A 114 1.04 7.30 -19.87
CA PRO A 114 -0.35 6.85 -19.75
C PRO A 114 -0.75 6.34 -18.36
N GLU A 115 0.22 6.03 -17.50
CA GLU A 115 0.00 5.51 -16.14
C GLU A 115 0.30 6.56 -15.06
N ALA A 116 0.60 7.80 -15.48
CA ALA A 116 0.88 8.88 -14.57
C ALA A 116 -0.38 9.29 -13.79
N ILE A 117 -0.25 9.47 -12.47
CA ILE A 117 -1.30 10.03 -11.61
C ILE A 117 -1.64 11.43 -12.10
N ASP A 118 -2.93 11.69 -12.24
CA ASP A 118 -3.45 13.04 -12.36
C ASP A 118 -3.65 13.65 -10.96
N TRP A 119 -2.66 14.40 -10.49
CA TRP A 119 -2.73 15.08 -9.19
C TRP A 119 -3.91 16.05 -9.07
N GLY A 120 -4.47 16.55 -10.17
CA GLY A 120 -5.66 17.41 -10.17
C GLY A 120 -6.93 16.69 -9.73
N ARG A 121 -6.95 15.35 -9.83
CA ARG A 121 -8.07 14.50 -9.40
C ARG A 121 -7.98 14.10 -7.93
N ILE A 122 -6.82 14.24 -7.29
CA ILE A 122 -6.60 13.91 -5.89
C ILE A 122 -7.07 15.07 -5.00
N LYS A 123 -8.30 14.96 -4.48
CA LYS A 123 -8.92 15.98 -3.61
C LYS A 123 -8.99 15.52 -2.16
N ASN A 124 -7.83 15.37 -1.54
CA ASN A 124 -7.77 15.00 -0.14
C ASN A 124 -8.29 16.11 0.80
N PRO A 125 -8.84 15.76 1.96
CA PRO A 125 -9.27 16.73 2.97
C PRO A 125 -8.08 17.57 3.47
N LYS A 126 -8.36 18.81 3.89
CA LYS A 126 -7.36 19.68 4.54
C LYS A 126 -6.78 18.98 5.77
N GLY A 127 -5.48 19.15 5.99
CA GLY A 127 -4.74 18.51 7.08
C GLY A 127 -4.07 17.17 6.71
N SER A 128 -4.17 16.75 5.45
CA SER A 128 -3.53 15.52 4.92
C SER A 128 -2.28 15.80 4.07
N GLU A 129 -1.86 17.05 3.99
CA GLU A 129 -0.77 17.52 3.11
C GLU A 129 0.55 16.82 3.43
N SER A 130 0.88 16.63 4.71
CA SER A 130 2.10 15.93 5.16
C SER A 130 2.14 14.46 4.73
N ASN A 131 0.97 13.80 4.66
CA ASN A 131 0.89 12.41 4.20
C ASN A 131 1.17 12.33 2.69
N LEU A 132 0.68 13.31 1.92
CA LEU A 132 0.99 13.41 0.49
C LEU A 132 2.46 13.73 0.23
N GLU A 133 3.07 14.60 1.03
CA GLU A 133 4.51 14.88 0.95
C GLU A 133 5.34 13.61 1.24
N THR A 134 4.96 12.86 2.29
CA THR A 134 5.59 11.58 2.61
C THR A 134 5.44 10.59 1.45
N TYR A 135 4.22 10.42 0.91
CA TYR A 135 3.96 9.58 -0.25
C TYR A 135 4.87 9.95 -1.42
N LYS A 136 4.96 11.23 -1.78
CA LYS A 136 5.80 11.73 -2.88
C LYS A 136 7.29 11.45 -2.63
N SER A 137 7.76 11.63 -1.40
CA SER A 137 9.17 11.39 -1.03
C SER A 137 9.58 9.91 -1.09
N ILE A 138 8.66 8.99 -0.79
CA ILE A 138 8.89 7.54 -0.95
C ILE A 138 8.95 7.19 -2.44
N TYR A 139 8.09 7.86 -3.20
CA TYR A 139 7.88 7.61 -4.61
C TYR A 139 8.98 8.20 -5.53
N GLU A 140 9.70 9.23 -5.11
CA GLU A 140 10.75 9.90 -5.92
C GLU A 140 11.77 8.90 -6.52
N GLY A 141 12.14 7.87 -5.76
CA GLY A 141 13.08 6.82 -6.18
C GLY A 141 12.46 5.64 -6.92
N ARG A 142 11.16 5.64 -7.25
CA ARG A 142 10.47 4.46 -7.83
C ARG A 142 11.07 4.07 -9.17
N ASN A 143 11.48 2.81 -9.32
CA ASN A 143 11.86 2.26 -10.62
C ASN A 143 10.63 1.71 -11.37
N LEU A 144 10.58 1.95 -12.68
CA LEU A 144 9.55 1.42 -13.58
C LEU A 144 10.12 0.22 -14.36
N PRO A 145 9.31 -0.78 -14.73
CA PRO A 145 7.86 -0.94 -14.50
C PRO A 145 7.52 -1.37 -13.05
N LEU A 146 6.29 -1.79 -12.77
CA LEU A 146 5.95 -2.41 -11.48
C LEU A 146 6.87 -3.59 -11.17
N GLN A 147 7.31 -3.67 -9.91
CA GLN A 147 8.26 -4.67 -9.43
C GLN A 147 7.61 -5.44 -8.28
N THR A 148 8.06 -6.68 -8.09
CA THR A 148 7.76 -7.50 -6.91
C THR A 148 9.08 -7.92 -6.28
N ILE A 149 9.06 -8.20 -4.97
CA ILE A 149 10.21 -8.81 -4.31
C ILE A 149 10.57 -10.15 -4.96
N CYS A 150 11.86 -10.44 -5.00
CA CYS A 150 12.36 -11.73 -5.42
C CYS A 150 12.24 -12.73 -4.28
N TYR A 151 12.28 -14.01 -4.63
CA TYR A 151 12.41 -15.09 -3.68
C TYR A 151 13.85 -15.17 -3.15
N GLU A 152 14.23 -14.21 -2.30
CA GLU A 152 15.53 -14.21 -1.61
C GLU A 152 15.29 -14.46 -0.12
N SER A 153 15.52 -15.69 0.32
CA SER A 153 15.40 -16.10 1.72
C SER A 153 16.37 -17.24 2.02
N LEU A 154 16.76 -17.37 3.28
CA LEU A 154 17.48 -18.56 3.77
C LEU A 154 16.58 -19.81 3.78
N LYS A 155 15.25 -19.61 3.74
CA LYS A 155 14.25 -20.67 3.73
C LYS A 155 13.76 -20.89 2.31
N SER A 156 13.40 -22.15 2.00
CA SER A 156 12.73 -22.48 0.76
C SER A 156 11.42 -23.25 0.96
N ILE A 157 10.36 -22.82 0.29
CA ILE A 157 9.05 -23.41 0.14
C ILE A 157 8.87 -23.80 -1.34
N PRO A 158 8.65 -25.10 -1.64
CA PRO A 158 8.39 -25.54 -3.01
C PRO A 158 7.19 -24.84 -3.64
N ASN A 159 7.29 -24.52 -4.94
CA ASN A 159 6.22 -23.93 -5.74
C ASN A 159 5.69 -22.57 -5.23
N LEU A 160 6.51 -21.80 -4.48
CA LEU A 160 6.16 -20.44 -4.10
C LEU A 160 6.69 -19.45 -5.15
N GLU A 161 5.79 -18.65 -5.71
CA GLU A 161 6.12 -17.53 -6.59
C GLU A 161 5.50 -16.25 -6.03
N TYR A 162 6.20 -15.13 -6.20
CA TYR A 162 5.67 -13.81 -5.93
C TYR A 162 5.46 -13.07 -7.24
N GLY A 163 4.25 -12.58 -7.45
CA GLY A 163 3.91 -11.79 -8.63
C GLY A 163 2.92 -10.70 -8.23
N LEU A 164 3.17 -9.47 -8.73
CA LEU A 164 2.18 -8.41 -8.71
C LEU A 164 1.62 -8.26 -10.12
N TYR A 165 0.36 -8.61 -10.29
CA TYR A 165 -0.37 -8.44 -11.54
C TYR A 165 -1.31 -7.26 -11.38
N TYR A 166 -1.21 -6.29 -12.29
CA TYR A 166 -2.12 -5.15 -12.34
C TYR A 166 -2.75 -5.06 -13.72
N VAL A 167 -4.00 -4.64 -13.76
CA VAL A 167 -4.68 -4.31 -15.01
C VAL A 167 -4.34 -2.86 -15.32
N ARG A 168 -3.84 -2.59 -16.53
CA ARG A 168 -3.48 -1.22 -16.92
C ARG A 168 -4.73 -0.33 -16.86
N PRO A 169 -4.64 0.89 -16.28
CA PRO A 169 -5.79 1.78 -16.14
C PRO A 169 -6.33 2.54 -17.38
N PRO A 170 -5.72 2.59 -18.60
CA PRO A 170 -5.94 3.71 -19.52
C PRO A 170 -7.33 3.80 -20.19
N VAL A 171 -8.30 2.98 -19.77
CA VAL A 171 -9.70 3.10 -20.19
C VAL A 171 -10.47 4.15 -19.37
N VAL A 172 -9.92 4.64 -18.25
CA VAL A 172 -10.69 5.47 -17.30
C VAL A 172 -11.04 6.85 -17.84
N ASN A 173 -10.16 7.53 -18.58
CA ASN A 173 -10.47 8.88 -19.09
C ASN A 173 -11.47 8.88 -20.25
N GLU A 174 -11.55 7.77 -20.99
CA GLU A 174 -12.57 7.58 -22.04
C GLU A 174 -13.94 7.24 -21.44
N ILE A 175 -13.97 6.59 -20.28
CA ILE A 175 -15.20 6.16 -19.59
C ILE A 175 -15.72 7.24 -18.60
N TYR A 176 -14.82 7.95 -17.91
CA TYR A 176 -15.13 8.88 -16.82
C TYR A 176 -14.50 10.26 -17.10
N PRO A 177 -15.28 11.24 -17.58
CA PRO A 177 -14.78 12.57 -17.91
C PRO A 177 -14.38 13.38 -16.66
N ASP A 178 -13.55 14.41 -16.86
CA ASP A 178 -12.87 15.19 -15.83
C ASP A 178 -13.76 15.80 -14.74
N ASN A 179 -15.08 15.85 -14.92
CA ASN A 179 -16.04 16.44 -14.00
C ASN A 179 -16.90 15.43 -13.24
N ASP A 180 -16.67 14.13 -13.37
CA ASP A 180 -17.57 13.12 -12.78
C ASP A 180 -17.58 13.16 -11.24
N HIS A 181 -16.49 13.60 -10.63
CA HIS A 181 -16.38 13.83 -9.19
C HIS A 181 -17.12 15.09 -8.69
N VAL A 182 -17.66 15.93 -9.59
CA VAL A 182 -18.40 17.18 -9.27
C VAL A 182 -19.91 16.95 -9.28
N LYS A 183 -20.39 15.85 -9.88
CA LYS A 183 -21.82 15.53 -9.86
C LYS A 183 -22.22 15.07 -8.45
N LYS A 184 -22.76 16.02 -7.68
CA LYS A 184 -23.51 15.71 -6.45
C LYS A 184 -24.48 14.57 -6.76
N LEU A 185 -24.46 13.56 -5.90
CA LEU A 185 -25.50 12.52 -5.84
C LEU A 185 -26.87 13.20 -5.82
N GLN A 186 -27.53 13.27 -6.98
CA GLN A 186 -28.99 13.38 -7.01
C GLN A 186 -29.50 11.98 -6.75
N ALA A 187 -30.17 11.82 -5.62
CA ALA A 187 -30.73 10.55 -5.17
C ALA A 187 -31.97 10.18 -6.00
N ASP A 188 -31.78 9.92 -7.28
CA ASP A 188 -32.81 9.30 -8.11
C ASP A 188 -32.62 7.78 -8.03
N GLY A 189 -33.10 7.23 -6.90
CA GLY A 189 -33.44 5.85 -6.52
C GLY A 189 -33.09 4.62 -7.38
N LYS A 190 -32.10 4.64 -8.29
CA LYS A 190 -31.86 3.53 -9.21
C LYS A 190 -30.41 3.14 -9.46
N ASN A 191 -29.39 3.89 -9.06
CA ASN A 191 -28.01 3.41 -9.18
C ASN A 191 -27.07 4.10 -8.20
N ILE A 192 -26.50 3.35 -7.26
CA ILE A 192 -25.33 3.79 -6.48
C ILE A 192 -24.13 3.65 -7.41
N ARG A 193 -23.64 4.77 -7.96
CA ARG A 193 -22.34 4.82 -8.63
C ARG A 193 -21.27 5.08 -7.58
N VAL A 194 -20.46 4.07 -7.30
CA VAL A 194 -19.22 4.23 -6.54
C VAL A 194 -18.17 4.72 -7.53
N CYS A 195 -17.79 5.99 -7.44
CA CYS A 195 -16.69 6.55 -8.22
C CYS A 195 -15.37 6.04 -7.62
N TYR A 196 -14.58 5.31 -8.43
CA TYR A 196 -13.16 5.09 -8.17
C TYR A 196 -12.42 6.29 -8.77
N SER A 197 -11.66 7.02 -7.96
CA SER A 197 -10.70 8.04 -8.41
C SER A 197 -9.26 7.56 -8.26
#